data_AF-A0A937V8L8-F1
#
_entry.id   AF-A0A937V8L8-F1
#
_cell.length_a   1.000
_cell.length_b   1.000
_cell.length_c   1.000
_cell.angle_alpha   90.00
_cell.angle_beta   90.00
_cell.angle_gamma   90.00
#
_symmetry.space_group_name_H-M   'P 1'
#
loop_
_entity.id
_entity.type
_entity.pdbx_description
1 polymer ?
#
loop_
_entity_poly.entity_id
_entity_poly.type
_entity_poly.pdbx_seq_one_letter_code
_entity_poly.pdbx_strand_id
1 'polypeptide(L)' 'MPGGPASSKCLNCDRSESEAVLVSIRFRGAERWICSGCFPLLIHKPEKLAGRLEGAEGLQAAEHED' A
#
# COMPACT_ATOMS: atom_id res chain seq x y z
N MET A 1 19.43 -20.60 8.21
CA MET A 1 19.36 -19.61 7.11
C MET A 1 18.40 -18.51 7.55
N PRO A 2 18.81 -17.24 7.64
CA PRO A 2 17.91 -16.17 8.07
C PRO A 2 17.13 -15.61 6.86
N GLY A 3 15.80 -15.68 6.92
CA GLY A 3 14.87 -14.87 6.12
C GLY A 3 14.67 -15.25 4.66
N GLY A 4 13.80 -16.23 4.37
CA GLY A 4 13.07 -16.22 3.09
C GLY A 4 12.22 -14.94 2.98
N PRO A 5 11.87 -14.48 1.76
CA PRO A 5 11.20 -13.19 1.57
C PRO A 5 9.97 -13.12 2.48
N ALA A 6 9.97 -12.16 3.40
CA ALA A 6 8.81 -11.90 4.25
C ALA A 6 7.61 -11.72 3.31
N SER A 7 6.61 -12.61 3.43
CA SER A 7 5.49 -12.69 2.51
C SER A 7 4.87 -11.31 2.34
N SER A 8 5.14 -10.65 1.22
CA SER A 8 4.66 -9.32 0.91
C SER A 8 3.14 -9.37 0.86
N LYS A 9 2.48 -8.52 1.65
CA LYS A 9 1.03 -8.46 1.77
C LYS A 9 0.52 -7.06 1.52
N CYS A 10 -0.65 -6.96 0.92
CA CYS A 10 -1.33 -5.70 0.75
C CYS A 10 -1.60 -5.05 2.11
N LEU A 11 -1.10 -3.82 2.32
CA LEU A 11 -1.29 -3.02 3.52
C LEU A 11 -2.77 -2.75 3.86
N ASN A 12 -3.69 -2.95 2.92
CA ASN A 12 -5.12 -2.68 3.10
C ASN A 12 -5.98 -3.95 3.26
N CYS A 13 -5.64 -5.05 2.61
CA CYS A 13 -6.52 -6.23 2.59
C CYS A 13 -5.80 -7.55 2.85
N ASP A 14 -4.52 -7.50 3.23
CA ASP A 14 -3.69 -8.64 3.63
C ASP A 14 -3.47 -9.72 2.57
N ARG A 15 -3.98 -9.54 1.35
CA ARG A 15 -3.72 -10.45 0.22
C ARG A 15 -2.24 -10.54 -0.09
N SER A 16 -1.75 -11.75 -0.30
CA SER A 16 -0.38 -12.01 -0.75
C SER A 16 -0.24 -11.97 -2.27
N GLU A 17 1.01 -12.03 -2.74
CA GLU A 17 1.36 -12.09 -4.18
C GLU A 17 0.74 -13.29 -4.92
N SER A 18 0.39 -14.36 -4.20
CA SER A 18 -0.31 -15.52 -4.74
C SER A 18 -1.80 -15.27 -5.03
N GLU A 19 -2.40 -14.26 -4.39
CA GLU A 19 -3.83 -13.95 -4.51
C GLU A 19 -4.10 -12.73 -5.39
N ALA A 20 -3.16 -11.80 -5.47
CA ALA A 20 -3.27 -10.59 -6.28
C ALA A 20 -1.89 -10.03 -6.66
N VAL A 21 -1.85 -9.30 -7.78
CA VAL A 21 -0.66 -8.53 -8.17
C VAL A 21 -0.40 -7.47 -7.11
N LEU A 22 0.79 -7.52 -6.50
CA LEU A 22 1.27 -6.53 -5.55
C LEU A 22 2.18 -5.52 -6.24
N VAL A 23 2.01 -4.26 -5.86
CA VAL A 23 2.85 -3.14 -6.27
C VAL A 23 3.60 -2.65 -5.03
N SER A 24 4.92 -2.54 -5.11
CA SER A 24 5.71 -1.92 -4.06
C SER A 24 5.61 -0.41 -4.14
N ILE A 25 5.44 0.22 -2.98
CA ILE A 25 5.41 1.68 -2.83
C ILE A 25 6.40 2.08 -1.74
N ARG A 26 7.03 3.24 -1.90
CA ARG A 26 7.89 3.83 -0.87
C ARG A 26 7.27 5.11 -0.36
N PHE A 27 7.10 5.21 0.95
CA PHE A 27 6.59 6.41 1.60
C PHE A 27 7.39 6.66 2.89
N ARG A 28 7.88 7.89 3.07
CA ARG A 28 8.71 8.30 4.24
C ARG A 28 9.87 7.33 4.54
N GLY A 29 10.48 6.79 3.49
CA GLY A 29 11.61 5.84 3.61
C GLY A 29 11.21 4.39 3.88
N ALA A 30 9.94 4.11 4.18
CA ALA A 30 9.41 2.76 4.37
C ALA A 30 8.92 2.17 3.04
N GLU A 31 9.34 0.93 2.74
CA GLU A 31 8.76 0.14 1.67
C GLU A 31 7.52 -0.61 2.17
N ARG A 32 6.44 -0.56 1.39
CA ARG A 32 5.16 -1.21 1.65
C ARG A 32 4.59 -1.78 0.35
N TRP A 33 3.58 -2.63 0.47
CA TRP A 33 2.95 -3.30 -0.67
C TRP A 33 1.46 -3.01 -0.70
N ILE A 34 0.93 -2.75 -1.89
CA ILE A 34 -0.50 -2.58 -2.12
C ILE A 34 -0.92 -3.40 -3.33
N CYS A 35 -2.04 -4.11 -3.26
CA CYS A 35 -2.51 -4.89 -4.39
C CYS A 35 -3.19 -4.00 -5.44
N SER A 36 -3.19 -4.46 -6.70
CA SER A 36 -3.85 -3.77 -7.82
C SER A 36 -5.31 -3.40 -7.54
N GLY A 37 -6.05 -4.23 -6.80
CA GLY A 37 -7.44 -3.94 -6.42
C GLY A 37 -7.61 -2.86 -5.35
N CYS A 38 -6.59 -2.64 -4.52
CA CYS A 38 -6.57 -1.57 -3.52
C CYS A 38 -5.85 -0.31 -4.01
N PHE A 39 -5.14 -0.39 -5.14
CA PHE A 39 -4.43 0.75 -5.71
C PHE A 39 -5.34 1.96 -6.03
N PRO A 40 -6.56 1.80 -6.58
CA PRO A 40 -7.46 2.94 -6.78
C PRO A 40 -7.83 3.66 -5.49
N LEU A 41 -7.89 2.95 -4.36
CA LEU A 41 -8.15 3.56 -3.05
C LEU A 41 -7.02 4.51 -2.65
N LEU A 42 -5.76 4.13 -2.92
CA LEU A 42 -4.59 4.97 -2.66
C LEU A 42 -4.61 6.27 -3.48
N ILE A 43 -5.07 6.22 -4.73
CA ILE A 43 -5.13 7.39 -5.61
C ILE A 43 -6.29 8.31 -5.22
N HIS A 44 -7.50 7.75 -5.08
CA HIS A 44 -8.71 8.56 -4.92
C HIS A 44 -9.02 8.94 -3.47
N LYS A 45 -8.63 8.11 -2.48
CA LYS A 45 -9.00 8.27 -1.06
C LYS A 45 -7.90 7.77 -0.10
N PRO A 46 -6.65 8.28 -0.19
CA PRO A 46 -5.55 7.82 0.66
C PRO A 46 -5.79 8.03 2.14
N GLU A 47 -6.67 8.95 2.54
CA GLU A 47 -7.08 9.16 3.93
C GLU A 47 -7.68 7.90 4.56
N LYS A 48 -8.28 7.00 3.76
CA LYS A 48 -8.80 5.70 4.24
C LYS A 48 -7.71 4.68 4.56
N LEU A 49 -6.47 4.96 4.17
CA LEU A 49 -5.29 4.16 4.48
C LEU A 49 -4.52 4.71 5.69
N ALA A 50 -4.97 5.84 6.27
CA ALA A 50 -4.43 6.37 7.51
C ALA A 50 -4.53 5.33 8.64
N GLY A 51 -3.44 5.13 9.38
CA GLY A 51 -3.34 4.11 10.43
C GLY A 51 -3.02 2.68 9.95
N ARG A 52 -3.09 2.41 8.64
CA ARG A 52 -2.61 1.15 8.03
C ARG A 52 -1.22 1.28 7.42
N LEU A 53 -0.87 2.51 7.04
CA LEU A 53 0.50 2.93 6.84
C LEU A 53 0.95 3.67 8.09
N GLU A 54 1.94 3.12 8.80
CA GLU A 54 2.64 3.84 9.86
C GLU A 54 3.23 5.14 9.28
N GLY A 55 2.80 6.30 9.81
CA GLY A 55 3.22 7.62 9.32
C GLY A 55 2.36 8.21 8.19
N ALA A 56 1.24 7.57 7.81
CA ALA A 56 0.30 8.07 6.80
C ALA A 56 -0.70 9.11 7.29
N GLU A 57 -0.63 9.56 8.54
CA GLU A 57 -1.57 10.56 9.08
C GLU A 57 -1.57 11.92 8.34
N GLY A 58 -0.71 12.11 7.32
CA GLY A 58 -0.66 13.30 6.47
C GLY A 58 -0.62 13.04 4.96
N LEU A 59 -1.00 11.85 4.47
CA LEU A 59 -1.12 11.61 3.03
C LEU A 59 -2.35 12.35 2.47
N GLN A 60 -2.12 13.26 1.52
CA GLN A 60 -3.18 13.95 0.79
C GLN A 60 -3.48 13.19 -0.50
N ALA A 61 -4.76 13.20 -0.92
CA ALA A 61 -5.17 12.70 -2.23
C ALA A 61 -4.42 13.42 -3.34
N ALA A 62 -3.97 12.67 -4.35
CA ALA A 62 -3.49 13.30 -5.57
C ALA A 62 -4.69 13.96 -6.27
N GLU A 63 -4.58 15.25 -6.57
CA GLU A 63 -5.59 15.94 -7.37
C GLU A 63 -5.57 15.34 -8.79
N HIS A 64 -6.73 14.88 -9.26
CA HIS A 64 -6.93 14.44 -10.65
C HIS A 64 -7.51 15.64 -11.41
N GLU A 65 -6.76 16.19 -12.36
CA GLU A 65 -7.33 17.03 -13.42
C GLU A 65 -7.95 16.09 -14.47
N ASP A 66 -9.25 16.28 -14.71
CA ASP A 66 -10.10 15.51 -15.65
C ASP A 66 -9.67 15.65 -17.12
#